data_AF-A0A9D6Y9V5-F1
#
_entry.id   AF-A0A9D6Y9V5-F1
#
_cell.length_a   1.000
_cell.length_b   1.000
_cell.length_c   1.000
_cell.angle_alpha   90.00
_cell.angle_beta   90.00
_cell.angle_gamma   90.00
#
_symmetry.space_group_name_H-M   'P 1'
#
loop_
_entity.id
_entity.type
_entity.pdbx_description
1 polymer ?
#
loop_
_entity_poly.entity_id
_entity_poly.type
_entity_poly.pdbx_seq_one_letter_code
_entity_poly.pdbx_strand_id
1 'polypeptide(L)'
;MSALLGRRQPTWAPGLLGALLGLALASCGSDGPMAGDDFGNLLASPAGLVVVETEHPTGWGRPDCFACHELRNMHVVNRTGLPECTEQVTDGCIDLAATRSIVRNQGESSCQLCHGDNGVTQ
;
A
#
# COMPACT_ATOMS: atom_id res chain seq x y z
N MET A 1 10.51 8.79 67.47
CA MET A 1 11.00 7.93 66.38
C MET A 1 9.94 6.84 66.25
N SER A 2 9.15 6.61 65.19
CA SER A 2 9.22 6.89 63.75
C SER A 2 7.77 6.83 63.20
N ALA A 3 7.30 7.85 62.49
CA ALA A 3 7.16 7.95 61.02
C ALA A 3 5.96 7.20 60.41
N LEU A 4 4.95 8.00 60.01
CA LEU A 4 3.80 7.66 59.19
C LEU A 4 4.23 7.10 57.83
N LEU A 5 3.72 5.92 57.46
CA LEU A 5 3.89 5.32 56.13
C LEU A 5 2.95 5.99 55.11
N GLY A 6 3.34 7.14 54.58
CA GLY A 6 2.77 7.71 53.37
C GLY A 6 3.45 7.10 52.14
N ARG A 7 2.88 6.06 51.54
CA ARG A 7 3.36 5.57 50.23
C ARG A 7 2.91 6.54 49.14
N ARG A 8 3.88 7.29 48.63
CA ARG A 8 3.79 8.14 47.45
C ARG A 8 3.39 7.29 46.24
N GLN A 9 2.48 7.82 45.43
CA GLN A 9 2.08 7.24 44.16
C GLN A 9 3.31 7.11 43.23
N PRO A 10 3.48 5.98 42.51
CA PRO A 10 4.53 5.84 41.52
C PRO A 10 4.30 6.78 40.33
N THR A 11 5.24 7.71 40.09
CA THR A 11 5.24 8.72 39.01
C THR A 11 5.69 8.17 37.64
N TRP A 12 5.67 6.85 37.46
CA TRP A 12 6.23 6.18 36.28
C TRP A 12 5.13 5.44 35.53
N ALA A 13 4.18 6.19 34.98
CA ALA A 13 3.20 5.64 34.04
C ALA A 13 2.87 6.51 32.81
N PRO A 14 3.66 7.50 32.35
CA PRO A 14 3.37 8.11 31.05
C PRO A 14 3.99 7.35 29.86
N GLY A 15 4.96 6.44 30.09
CA GLY A 15 5.85 5.97 29.02
C GLY A 15 5.39 4.74 28.21
N LEU A 16 4.60 3.83 28.78
CA LEU A 16 4.38 2.50 28.18
C LEU A 16 3.13 2.38 27.30
N LEU A 17 2.13 3.26 27.44
CA LEU A 17 0.88 3.19 26.65
C LEU A 17 0.92 4.01 25.35
N GLY A 18 1.71 5.10 25.30
CA GLY A 18 1.88 5.90 24.09
C GLY A 18 2.75 5.23 23.01
N ALA A 19 3.59 4.27 23.41
CA ALA A 19 4.57 3.62 22.54
C ALA A 19 4.06 2.33 21.85
N LEU A 20 2.85 1.83 22.17
CA LEU A 20 2.32 0.56 21.65
C LEU A 20 1.09 0.68 20.73
N LEU A 21 0.40 1.84 20.64
CA LEU A 21 -0.89 1.94 19.94
C LEU A 21 -0.91 2.86 18.71
N GLY A 22 -0.06 3.91 18.65
CA GLY A 22 0.10 4.70 17.42
C GLY A 22 0.96 4.01 16.35
N LEU A 23 1.70 2.97 16.75
CA LEU A 23 2.72 2.27 15.98
C LEU A 23 2.17 1.07 15.17
N ALA A 24 0.85 0.87 15.21
CA ALA A 24 0.14 -0.15 14.47
C ALA A 24 -0.82 0.52 13.47
N LEU A 25 -0.62 0.25 12.18
CA LEU A 25 -1.74 -0.01 11.28
C LEU A 25 -2.67 1.18 10.96
N ALA A 26 -2.11 2.30 10.46
CA ALA A 26 -2.77 3.01 9.35
C ALA A 26 -2.84 2.05 8.14
N SER A 27 -3.66 0.99 8.30
CA SER A 27 -3.81 -0.21 7.49
C SER A 27 -4.19 0.21 6.09
N CYS A 28 -3.19 0.39 5.25
CA CYS A 28 -3.39 0.45 3.83
C CYS A 28 -3.48 -1.01 3.38
N GLY A 29 -4.64 -1.38 2.86
CA GLY A 29 -5.00 -2.77 2.56
C GLY A 29 -6.41 -3.07 3.04
N SER A 30 -7.33 -3.23 2.10
CA SER A 30 -8.70 -3.65 2.39
C SER A 30 -8.76 -5.17 2.50
N ASP A 31 -9.29 -5.70 3.62
CA ASP A 31 -9.64 -7.13 3.79
C ASP A 31 -10.89 -7.52 2.96
N GLY A 32 -11.11 -6.84 1.84
CA GLY A 32 -12.23 -7.08 0.93
C GLY A 32 -12.06 -8.38 0.14
N PRO A 33 -13.14 -8.85 -0.53
CA PRO A 33 -13.04 -9.93 -1.50
C PRO A 33 -11.95 -9.64 -2.54
N MET A 34 -11.43 -10.68 -3.21
CA MET A 34 -10.44 -10.58 -4.31
C MET A 34 -11.02 -9.90 -5.58
N ALA A 35 -11.63 -8.73 -5.42
CA ALA A 35 -12.06 -7.83 -6.48
C ALA A 35 -10.94 -6.83 -6.86
N GLY A 36 -9.86 -6.82 -6.07
CA GLY A 36 -8.76 -5.87 -6.15
C GLY A 36 -9.12 -4.48 -5.67
N ASP A 37 -8.15 -3.74 -5.13
CA ASP A 37 -8.39 -2.36 -4.68
C ASP A 37 -8.81 -1.48 -5.87
N ASP A 38 -9.93 -0.77 -5.76
CA ASP A 38 -10.51 0.03 -6.84
C ASP A 38 -10.33 1.53 -6.63
N PHE A 39 -9.58 2.15 -7.54
CA PHE A 39 -9.30 3.58 -7.55
C PHE A 39 -9.84 4.25 -8.83
N GLY A 40 -10.74 3.58 -9.56
CA GLY A 40 -11.30 4.06 -10.81
C GLY A 40 -10.42 3.73 -12.03
N ASN A 41 -10.55 4.53 -13.08
CA ASN A 41 -9.84 4.31 -14.34
C ASN A 41 -8.38 4.77 -14.25
N LEU A 42 -7.43 3.83 -14.38
CA LEU A 42 -5.99 4.10 -14.35
C LEU A 42 -5.52 5.06 -15.45
N LEU A 43 -6.14 5.02 -16.63
CA LEU A 43 -5.82 5.96 -17.71
C LEU A 43 -6.42 7.35 -17.50
N ALA A 44 -7.31 7.51 -16.51
CA ALA A 44 -7.83 8.81 -16.10
C ALA A 44 -7.01 9.46 -14.96
N SER A 45 -6.02 8.75 -14.40
CA SER A 45 -5.04 9.34 -13.48
C SER A 45 -4.24 10.44 -14.18
N PRO A 46 -3.91 11.56 -13.52
CA PRO A 46 -3.03 12.59 -14.07
C PRO A 46 -1.66 12.07 -14.51
N ALA A 47 -1.20 10.95 -13.95
CA ALA A 47 0.09 10.33 -14.26
C ALA A 47 -0.03 8.95 -14.94
N GLY A 48 -1.26 8.54 -15.29
CA GLY A 48 -1.54 7.24 -15.88
C GLY A 48 -1.16 6.09 -14.95
N LEU A 49 -0.14 5.31 -15.33
CA LEU A 49 0.33 4.16 -14.52
C LEU A 49 1.38 4.56 -13.48
N VAL A 50 2.02 5.71 -13.62
CA VAL A 50 3.06 6.16 -12.67
C VAL A 50 2.39 6.69 -11.42
N VAL A 51 2.87 6.23 -10.26
CA VAL A 51 2.35 6.70 -8.97
C VAL A 51 2.83 8.13 -8.71
N VAL A 52 1.94 8.98 -8.23
CA VAL A 52 2.24 10.35 -7.82
C VAL A 52 1.73 10.65 -6.41
N GLU A 53 2.39 11.57 -5.72
CA GLU A 53 2.08 11.94 -4.32
C GLU A 53 0.62 12.30 -4.10
N THR A 54 0.00 13.01 -5.06
CA THR A 54 -1.40 13.44 -4.93
C THR A 54 -2.39 12.28 -4.91
N GLU A 55 -2.03 11.12 -5.46
CA GLU A 55 -2.87 9.92 -5.50
C GLU A 55 -2.50 8.91 -4.41
N HIS A 56 -1.25 8.90 -3.96
CA HIS A 56 -0.73 7.95 -2.97
C HIS A 56 -0.09 8.65 -1.74
N PRO A 57 -0.74 9.65 -1.10
CA PRO A 57 -0.08 10.49 -0.08
C PRO A 57 0.40 9.70 1.15
N THR A 58 -0.28 8.61 1.51
CA THR A 58 0.11 7.75 2.64
C THR A 58 1.32 6.88 2.32
N GLY A 59 1.39 6.38 1.08
CA GLY A 59 2.43 5.47 0.59
C GLY A 59 3.61 6.18 -0.07
N TRP A 60 3.49 7.47 -0.37
CA TRP A 60 4.52 8.23 -1.08
C TRP A 60 5.84 8.27 -0.34
N GLY A 61 6.94 8.14 -1.08
CA GLY A 61 8.31 8.12 -0.55
C GLY A 61 8.66 6.82 0.19
N ARG A 62 7.80 5.80 0.16
CA ARG A 62 8.08 4.50 0.76
C ARG A 62 8.60 3.49 -0.26
N PRO A 63 9.66 2.72 0.06
CA PRO A 63 10.13 1.65 -0.81
C PRO A 63 9.35 0.34 -0.62
N ASP A 64 8.53 0.20 0.43
CA ASP A 64 7.80 -1.01 0.80
C ASP A 64 6.32 -0.99 0.36
N CYS A 65 6.09 -1.05 -0.96
CA CYS A 65 4.77 -1.25 -1.58
C CYS A 65 3.90 -2.32 -0.88
N PHE A 66 4.46 -3.47 -0.50
CA PHE A 66 3.72 -4.59 0.09
C PHE A 66 3.31 -4.36 1.55
N ALA A 67 3.82 -3.30 2.20
CA ALA A 67 3.28 -2.87 3.49
C ALA A 67 1.87 -2.30 3.37
N CYS A 68 1.48 -1.85 2.17
CA CYS A 68 0.20 -1.24 1.87
C CYS A 68 -0.67 -2.05 0.90
N HIS A 69 -0.06 -2.96 0.12
CA HIS A 69 -0.77 -3.76 -0.88
C HIS A 69 -0.56 -5.25 -0.69
N GLU A 70 -1.68 -5.97 -0.67
CA GLU A 70 -1.69 -7.42 -0.63
C GLU A 70 -1.57 -7.99 -2.05
N LEU A 71 -0.55 -8.83 -2.27
CA LEU A 71 -0.21 -9.45 -3.56
C LEU A 71 -1.38 -10.17 -4.22
N ARG A 72 -2.20 -10.88 -3.44
CA ARG A 72 -3.36 -11.61 -3.99
C ARG A 72 -4.45 -10.67 -4.53
N ASN A 73 -4.46 -9.41 -4.12
CA ASN A 73 -5.49 -8.43 -4.50
C ASN A 73 -5.01 -7.46 -5.60
N MET A 74 -3.72 -7.48 -5.96
CA MET A 74 -3.19 -6.62 -7.03
C MET A 74 -3.34 -7.27 -8.41
N HIS A 75 -3.53 -6.44 -9.44
CA HIS A 75 -3.53 -6.86 -10.86
C HIS A 75 -4.55 -7.96 -11.19
N VAL A 76 -5.70 -7.98 -10.50
CA VAL A 76 -6.78 -8.96 -10.73
C VAL A 76 -7.87 -8.45 -11.66
N VAL A 77 -8.02 -7.13 -11.81
CA VAL A 77 -9.01 -6.48 -12.66
C VAL A 77 -8.32 -5.46 -13.57
N ASN A 78 -8.69 -5.43 -14.85
CA ASN A 78 -8.20 -4.41 -15.77
C ASN A 78 -9.00 -3.13 -15.55
N ARG A 79 -8.34 -2.09 -15.04
CA ARG A 79 -8.95 -0.80 -14.71
C ARG A 79 -8.56 0.32 -15.68
N THR A 80 -8.17 -0.01 -16.92
CA THR A 80 -7.92 1.01 -17.96
C THR A 80 -9.20 1.65 -18.48
N GLY A 81 -10.37 1.10 -18.14
CA GLY A 81 -11.67 1.56 -18.62
C GLY A 81 -11.87 1.40 -20.14
N LEU A 82 -10.96 0.69 -20.81
CA LEU A 82 -11.06 0.37 -22.24
C LEU A 82 -12.03 -0.82 -22.42
N PRO A 83 -13.16 -0.64 -23.13
CA PRO A 83 -14.19 -1.66 -23.26
C PRO A 83 -13.73 -2.94 -23.98
N GLU A 84 -12.65 -2.88 -24.75
CA GLU A 84 -12.01 -4.01 -25.44
C GLU A 84 -11.09 -4.84 -24.54
N CYS A 85 -10.78 -4.36 -23.33
CA CYS A 85 -9.83 -5.01 -22.42
C CYS A 85 -10.54 -5.90 -21.38
N THR A 86 -11.42 -6.79 -21.85
CA THR A 86 -12.34 -7.54 -20.98
C THR A 86 -11.84 -8.91 -20.55
N GLU A 87 -10.83 -9.52 -21.18
CA GLU A 87 -10.22 -10.79 -20.71
C GLU A 87 -9.06 -11.26 -21.59
N GLN A 88 -9.08 -10.94 -22.89
CA GLN A 88 -8.03 -11.29 -23.85
C GLN A 88 -7.01 -10.15 -24.00
N VAL A 89 -5.75 -10.53 -24.21
CA VAL A 89 -4.68 -9.57 -24.55
C VAL A 89 -4.94 -9.06 -25.96
N THR A 90 -5.51 -7.86 -26.04
CA THR A 90 -5.68 -7.08 -27.27
C THR A 90 -4.63 -5.97 -27.27
N ASP A 91 -4.18 -5.53 -28.45
CA ASP A 91 -3.24 -4.41 -28.55
C ASP A 91 -3.78 -3.18 -27.79
N GLY A 92 -2.95 -2.62 -26.91
CA GLY A 92 -3.34 -1.51 -26.03
C GLY A 92 -3.89 -1.91 -24.65
N CYS A 93 -4.13 -3.20 -24.40
CA CYS A 93 -4.57 -3.71 -23.10
C CYS A 93 -3.39 -4.15 -22.22
N ILE A 94 -3.54 -3.99 -20.90
CA ILE A 94 -2.60 -4.53 -19.92
C ILE A 94 -2.78 -6.05 -19.82
N ASP A 95 -1.71 -6.81 -20.08
CA ASP A 95 -1.67 -8.25 -19.85
C ASP A 95 -1.49 -8.55 -18.35
N LEU A 96 -2.62 -8.72 -17.65
CA LEU A 96 -2.61 -9.03 -16.23
C LEU A 96 -2.01 -10.40 -15.90
N ALA A 97 -2.00 -11.36 -16.84
CA ALA A 97 -1.37 -12.66 -16.60
C ALA A 97 0.15 -12.53 -16.59
N ALA A 98 0.71 -11.81 -17.58
CA ALA A 98 2.13 -11.49 -17.64
C ALA A 98 2.56 -10.60 -16.45
N THR A 99 1.80 -9.54 -16.13
CA THR A 99 2.09 -8.66 -14.99
C THR A 99 2.15 -9.44 -13.68
N ARG A 100 1.15 -10.29 -13.40
CA ARG A 100 1.19 -11.15 -12.21
C ARG A 100 2.36 -12.14 -12.24
N SER A 101 2.78 -12.59 -13.42
CA SER A 101 3.96 -13.46 -13.54
C SER A 101 5.27 -12.72 -13.22
N ILE A 102 5.41 -11.47 -13.66
CA ILE A 102 6.57 -10.62 -13.33
C ILE A 102 6.63 -10.44 -11.81
N VAL A 103 5.53 -10.01 -11.18
CA VAL A 103 5.49 -9.76 -9.73
C VAL A 103 5.76 -11.04 -8.93
N ARG A 104 5.20 -12.19 -9.33
CA ARG A 104 5.50 -13.48 -8.67
C ARG A 104 6.98 -13.87 -8.75
N ASN A 105 7.65 -13.57 -9.87
CA ASN A 105 9.02 -14.01 -10.12
C ASN A 105 10.07 -13.04 -9.58
N GLN A 106 9.78 -11.75 -9.57
CA GLN A 106 10.73 -10.67 -9.25
C GLN A 106 10.38 -9.95 -7.93
N GLY A 107 9.21 -10.22 -7.37
CA GLY A 107 8.73 -9.59 -6.15
C GLY A 107 8.57 -8.08 -6.31
N GLU A 108 8.64 -7.40 -5.18
CA GLU A 108 8.42 -5.96 -5.02
C GLU A 108 9.33 -5.08 -5.89
N SER A 109 10.55 -5.54 -6.18
CA SER A 109 11.48 -4.82 -7.05
C SER A 109 10.94 -4.54 -8.45
N SER A 110 9.98 -5.35 -8.92
CA SER A 110 9.36 -5.17 -10.24
C SER A 110 8.32 -4.06 -10.31
N CYS A 111 7.82 -3.57 -9.16
CA CYS A 111 6.77 -2.54 -9.14
C CYS A 111 7.19 -1.28 -9.91
N GLN A 112 8.45 -0.88 -9.76
CA GLN A 112 8.99 0.35 -10.36
C GLN A 112 9.09 0.29 -11.89
N LEU A 113 9.02 -0.90 -12.49
CA LEU A 113 9.02 -1.06 -13.95
C LEU A 113 7.83 -0.35 -14.62
N CYS A 114 6.70 -0.27 -13.91
CA CYS A 114 5.46 0.31 -14.42
C CYS A 114 5.01 1.54 -13.61
N HIS A 115 5.26 1.55 -12.30
CA HIS A 115 4.72 2.57 -11.38
C HIS A 115 5.70 3.70 -11.03
N GLY A 116 6.94 3.65 -11.51
CA GLY A 116 7.99 4.60 -11.14
C GLY A 116 8.58 4.33 -9.75
N ASP A 117 9.35 5.28 -9.24
CA ASP A 117 10.11 5.14 -7.98
C ASP A 117 9.29 5.41 -6.71
N ASN A 118 7.99 5.69 -6.84
CA ASN A 118 7.10 6.09 -5.73
C ASN A 118 7.64 7.30 -4.93
N GLY A 119 8.40 8.20 -5.58
CA GLY A 119 8.99 9.37 -4.93
C GLY A 119 10.12 9.05 -3.95
N VAL A 120 10.65 7.82 -3.97
CA VAL A 120 11.81 7.46 -3.17
C VAL A 120 13.02 8.19 -3.74
N THR A 121 13.60 9.09 -2.94
CA THR A 121 14.83 9.80 -3.31
C THR A 121 16.01 8.85 -3.33
N GLN A 122 16.74 8.85 -4.45
CA GLN A 122 17.92 8.01 -4.70
C GLN A 122 19.19 8.57 -4.04
#